data_AF-A0A973B5A6-F1
#
_entry.id   AF-A0A973B5A6-F1
#
_cell.length_a   1.000
_cell.length_b   1.000
_cell.length_c   1.000
_cell.angle_alpha   90.00
_cell.angle_beta   90.00
_cell.angle_gamma   90.00
#
_symmetry.space_group_name_H-M   'P 1'
#
loop_
_entity.id
_entity.type
_entity.pdbx_description
1 polymer ?
#
loop_
_entity_poly.entity_id
_entity_poly.type
_entity_poly.pdbx_seq_one_letter_code
_entity_poly.pdbx_strand_id
1 'polypeptide(L)'
;MAQTAAETIGNPIRIGNLDVAQFDFPQRMIWHIAKKACAKLGKGWSLPTKMELSLLYQNQVKIGGFSTSYYWSSTETDFEKAWRHNFSFGMTGFIADKSNEYFVRAVKVH
;
A
#
# COMPACT_ATOMS: atom_id res chain seq x y z
N MET A 1 -13.95 -11.98 -9.33
CA MET A 1 -13.49 -13.07 -8.44
C MET A 1 -12.79 -12.45 -7.24
N ALA A 2 -12.74 -13.12 -6.09
CA ALA A 2 -11.98 -12.62 -4.94
C ALA A 2 -10.50 -13.02 -5.10
N GLN A 3 -9.59 -12.05 -5.07
CA GLN A 3 -8.15 -12.33 -5.14
C GLN A 3 -7.71 -13.10 -3.89
N THR A 4 -6.88 -14.13 -4.06
CA THR A 4 -6.32 -14.88 -2.95
C THR A 4 -5.13 -14.14 -2.32
N ALA A 5 -4.83 -14.47 -1.07
CA ALA A 5 -3.68 -13.91 -0.38
C ALA A 5 -2.35 -14.27 -1.06
N ALA A 6 -2.24 -15.48 -1.63
CA ALA A 6 -1.05 -15.96 -2.32
C ALA A 6 -0.71 -15.12 -3.57
N GLU A 7 -1.71 -14.80 -4.40
CA GLU A 7 -1.53 -14.00 -5.62
C GLU A 7 -1.11 -12.55 -5.32
N THR A 8 -1.49 -12.02 -4.15
CA THR A 8 -1.12 -10.64 -3.76
C THR A 8 0.22 -10.61 -3.05
N ILE A 9 0.47 -11.54 -2.12
CA ILE A 9 1.72 -11.59 -1.34
C ILE A 9 2.90 -11.99 -2.23
N GLY A 10 2.74 -13.00 -3.08
CA GLY A 10 3.84 -13.60 -3.85
C GLY A 10 4.99 -14.06 -2.94
N ASN A 11 6.22 -13.73 -3.33
CA ASN A 11 7.41 -13.82 -2.48
C ASN A 11 7.68 -12.46 -1.81
N PRO A 12 7.49 -12.30 -0.48
CA PRO A 12 7.68 -11.01 0.18
C PRO A 12 9.10 -10.47 0.04
N ILE A 13 9.20 -9.16 -0.17
CA ILE A 13 10.47 -8.45 -0.36
C ILE A 13 10.78 -7.68 0.92
N ARG A 14 11.88 -8.04 1.59
CA ARG A 14 12.25 -7.43 2.88
C ARG A 14 13.06 -6.15 2.71
N ILE A 15 12.60 -5.08 3.34
CA ILE A 15 13.31 -3.80 3.49
C ILE A 15 13.38 -3.44 4.98
N GLY A 16 14.51 -3.75 5.60
CA GLY A 16 14.71 -3.61 7.04
C GLY A 16 13.78 -4.54 7.84
N ASN A 17 12.88 -3.92 8.60
CA ASN A 17 11.87 -4.55 9.45
C ASN A 17 10.47 -4.60 8.82
N LEU A 18 10.34 -4.33 7.51
CA LEU A 18 9.12 -4.55 6.74
C LEU A 18 9.32 -5.67 5.72
N ASP A 19 8.38 -6.61 5.70
CA ASP A 19 8.11 -7.48 4.56
C ASP A 19 7.07 -6.81 3.66
N VAL A 20 7.38 -6.66 2.38
CA VAL A 20 6.53 -5.98 1.39
C VAL A 20 5.94 -7.02 0.44
N ALA A 21 4.63 -6.93 0.17
CA ALA A 21 3.99 -7.80 -0.80
C ALA A 21 4.57 -7.60 -2.21
N GLN A 22 4.75 -8.70 -2.95
CA GLN A 22 5.25 -8.65 -4.32
C GLN A 22 4.21 -8.03 -5.26
N PHE A 23 2.96 -8.51 -5.17
CA PHE A 23 1.78 -8.12 -5.95
C PHE A 23 1.11 -6.81 -5.50
N ASP A 24 0.86 -5.86 -6.42
CA ASP A 24 -0.20 -4.88 -6.21
C ASP A 24 -1.55 -5.60 -6.16
N PHE A 25 -2.50 -5.10 -5.35
CA PHE A 25 -3.88 -5.51 -5.52
C PHE A 25 -4.34 -5.13 -6.93
N PRO A 26 -4.95 -6.05 -7.70
CA PRO A 26 -5.22 -5.86 -9.13
C PRO A 26 -6.27 -4.77 -9.41
N GLN A 27 -7.03 -4.38 -8.39
CA GLN A 27 -8.00 -3.30 -8.44
C GLN A 27 -7.53 -2.19 -7.50
N ARG A 28 -7.65 -0.94 -7.98
CA ARG A 28 -7.64 0.23 -7.10
C ARG A 28 -8.89 0.18 -6.21
N MET A 29 -8.82 0.78 -5.04
CA MET A 29 -9.93 0.70 -4.09
C MET A 29 -9.97 1.88 -3.14
N ILE A 30 -11.16 2.15 -2.60
CA ILE A 30 -11.39 3.17 -1.58
C ILE A 30 -10.69 2.80 -0.25
N TRP A 31 -10.35 3.79 0.56
CA TRP A 31 -9.44 3.62 1.70
C TRP A 31 -9.90 2.57 2.73
N HIS A 32 -11.20 2.52 3.03
CA HIS A 32 -11.77 1.53 3.96
C HIS A 32 -11.72 0.10 3.41
N ILE A 33 -11.81 -0.05 2.08
CA ILE A 33 -11.65 -1.35 1.42
C ILE A 33 -10.17 -1.72 1.38
N ALA A 34 -9.25 -0.78 1.13
CA ALA A 34 -7.80 -0.99 1.19
C ALA A 34 -7.35 -1.56 2.55
N LYS A 35 -7.77 -0.95 3.67
CA LYS A 35 -7.45 -1.46 5.01
C LYS A 35 -8.01 -2.86 5.26
N LYS A 36 -9.25 -3.13 4.84
CA LYS A 36 -9.89 -4.45 4.97
C LYS A 36 -9.24 -5.50 4.07
N ALA A 37 -8.80 -5.14 2.87
CA ALA A 37 -8.16 -6.04 1.91
C ALA A 37 -6.79 -6.49 2.41
N CYS A 38 -5.93 -5.55 2.85
CA CYS A 38 -4.63 -5.92 3.43
C CYS A 38 -4.78 -6.79 4.69
N ALA A 39 -5.71 -6.46 5.60
CA ALA A 39 -5.95 -7.25 6.80
C ALA A 39 -6.42 -8.70 6.50
N LYS A 40 -7.13 -8.91 5.39
CA LYS A 40 -7.56 -10.24 4.93
C LYS A 40 -6.42 -11.12 4.39
N LEU A 41 -5.24 -10.55 4.12
CA LEU A 41 -4.06 -11.34 3.72
C LEU A 41 -3.48 -12.19 4.86
N GLY A 42 -3.86 -11.90 6.11
CA GLY A 42 -3.50 -12.69 7.29
C GLY A 42 -2.76 -11.90 8.37
N LYS A 43 -2.40 -12.58 9.46
CA LYS A 43 -1.84 -11.94 10.66
C LYS A 43 -0.56 -11.14 10.36
N GLY A 44 -0.61 -9.84 10.66
CA GLY A 44 0.49 -8.88 10.48
C GLY A 44 0.45 -8.09 9.17
N TRP A 45 -0.30 -8.54 8.16
CA TRP A 45 -0.45 -7.80 6.91
C TRP A 45 -1.40 -6.60 7.09
N SER A 46 -0.97 -5.44 6.59
CA SER A 46 -1.67 -4.17 6.74
C SER A 46 -1.46 -3.26 5.53
N LEU A 47 -2.24 -2.18 5.48
CA LEU A 47 -2.00 -1.07 4.58
C LEU A 47 -0.87 -0.21 5.19
N PRO A 48 0.23 0.08 4.47
CA PRO A 48 1.38 0.79 5.03
C PRO A 48 0.98 2.17 5.57
N THR A 49 1.55 2.58 6.69
CA THR A 49 1.49 3.95 7.19
C THR A 49 2.20 4.92 6.23
N LYS A 50 2.02 6.23 6.44
CA LYS A 50 2.74 7.29 5.73
C LYS A 50 4.27 7.08 5.73
N MET A 51 4.85 6.63 6.84
CA MET A 51 6.30 6.41 6.96
C MET A 51 6.74 5.17 6.17
N GLU A 52 6.06 4.04 6.37
CA GLU A 52 6.35 2.79 5.66
C GLU A 52 6.19 2.98 4.15
N LEU A 53 5.11 3.62 3.69
CA LEU A 53 4.89 3.90 2.27
C LEU A 53 5.97 4.82 1.66
N SER A 54 6.55 5.73 2.46
CA SER A 54 7.67 6.57 2.03
C SER A 54 8.99 5.76 1.95
N LEU A 55 9.19 4.77 2.83
CA LEU A 55 10.30 3.82 2.74
C LEU A 55 10.16 2.90 1.52
N LEU A 56 8.94 2.47 1.19
CA LEU A 56 8.62 1.75 -0.05
C LEU A 56 9.00 2.59 -1.28
N TYR A 57 8.64 3.88 -1.33
CA TYR A 57 9.03 4.78 -2.43
C TYR A 57 10.56 4.92 -2.56
N GLN A 58 11.29 5.08 -1.45
CA GLN A 58 12.76 5.13 -1.47
C GLN A 58 13.40 3.84 -2.01
N ASN A 59 12.76 2.70 -1.78
CA ASN A 59 13.24 1.39 -2.22
C ASN A 59 12.52 0.87 -3.48
N GLN A 60 11.73 1.69 -4.18
CA GLN A 60 10.83 1.23 -5.23
C GLN A 60 11.53 0.51 -6.39
N VAL A 61 12.78 0.90 -6.70
CA VAL A 61 13.61 0.25 -7.73
C VAL A 61 14.08 -1.14 -7.27
N LYS A 62 14.38 -1.32 -5.97
CA LYS A 62 14.79 -2.59 -5.38
C LYS A 62 13.62 -3.56 -5.22
N ILE A 63 12.44 -3.04 -4.89
CA ILE A 63 11.21 -3.82 -4.71
C ILE A 63 10.60 -4.17 -6.07
N GLY A 64 10.60 -3.23 -7.02
CA GLY A 64 9.94 -3.39 -8.31
C GLY A 64 8.41 -3.45 -8.21
N GLY A 65 7.74 -3.69 -9.34
CA GLY A 65 6.31 -3.96 -9.37
C GLY A 65 5.37 -2.80 -8.97
N PHE A 66 5.89 -1.57 -8.82
CA PHE A 66 5.09 -0.37 -8.59
C PHE A 66 4.64 0.25 -9.92
N SER A 67 3.39 0.71 -9.94
CA SER A 67 2.83 1.57 -10.98
C SER A 67 3.22 3.03 -10.75
N THR A 68 3.40 3.80 -11.83
CA THR A 68 3.56 5.27 -11.75
C THR A 68 2.20 5.92 -11.44
N SER A 69 1.78 5.85 -10.18
CA SER A 69 0.48 6.36 -9.73
C SER A 69 0.46 6.61 -8.22
N TYR A 70 -0.72 6.87 -7.66
CA TYR A 70 -0.89 7.08 -6.23
C TYR A 70 -1.16 5.79 -5.48
N TYR A 71 -0.55 5.67 -4.30
CA TYR A 71 -0.74 4.57 -3.36
C TYR A 71 -1.36 5.05 -2.05
N TRP A 72 -2.33 4.30 -1.54
CA TRP A 72 -2.92 4.57 -0.23
C TRP A 72 -1.97 4.29 0.94
N SER A 73 -2.04 5.11 1.98
CA SER A 73 -1.48 4.79 3.29
C SER A 73 -2.58 4.71 4.36
N SER A 74 -2.35 3.94 5.42
CA SER A 74 -3.25 3.78 6.56
C SER A 74 -3.28 4.98 7.52
N THR A 75 -2.49 6.01 7.26
CA THR A 75 -2.50 7.26 8.02
C THR A 75 -3.72 8.09 7.62
N GLU A 76 -4.68 8.15 8.54
CA GLU A 76 -5.86 9.04 8.48
C GLU A 76 -5.47 10.49 8.80
N THR A 77 -6.19 11.46 8.25
CA THR A 77 -6.03 12.89 8.60
C THR A 77 -7.29 13.51 9.17
N ASP A 78 -8.47 13.10 8.68
CA ASP A 78 -9.77 13.46 9.26
C ASP A 78 -10.80 12.36 8.93
N PHE A 79 -12.08 12.58 9.26
CA PHE A 79 -13.16 11.60 9.05
C PHE A 79 -13.31 11.18 7.58
N GLU A 80 -13.14 12.10 6.62
CA GLU A 80 -13.28 11.83 5.18
C GLU A 80 -11.94 11.68 4.46
N LYS A 81 -10.80 12.06 5.07
CA LYS A 81 -9.52 12.14 4.38
C LYS A 81 -8.40 11.26 4.97
N ALA A 82 -7.58 10.74 4.08
CA ALA A 82 -6.39 9.96 4.41
C ALA A 82 -5.20 10.34 3.51
N TRP A 83 -4.02 9.87 3.88
CA TRP A 83 -2.77 10.17 3.19
C TRP A 83 -2.47 9.18 2.05
N ARG A 84 -1.97 9.69 0.93
CA ARG A 84 -1.49 8.91 -0.22
C ARG A 84 -0.13 9.42 -0.69
N HIS A 85 0.66 8.57 -1.33
CA HIS A 85 1.97 8.92 -1.91
C HIS A 85 1.93 8.77 -3.44
N ASN A 86 2.50 9.71 -4.19
CA ASN A 86 2.69 9.57 -5.64
C ASN A 86 3.99 8.81 -5.96
N PHE A 87 3.91 7.72 -6.73
CA PHE A 87 5.06 6.95 -7.22
C PHE A 87 5.51 7.35 -8.64
N SER A 88 4.92 8.40 -9.21
CA SER A 88 5.23 8.86 -10.58
C SER A 88 6.40 9.85 -10.65
N PHE A 89 6.50 10.76 -9.67
CA PHE A 89 7.54 11.79 -9.62
C PHE A 89 7.67 12.37 -8.20
N GLY A 90 8.89 12.36 -7.68
CA GLY A 90 9.22 12.94 -6.37
C GLY A 90 8.62 12.21 -5.16
N MET A 91 9.23 12.40 -4.00
CA MET A 91 8.65 11.94 -2.73
C MET A 91 7.60 12.96 -2.28
N THR A 92 6.38 12.87 -2.81
CA THR A 92 5.31 13.80 -2.45
C THR A 92 4.05 13.09 -1.97
N GLY A 93 3.67 13.45 -0.75
CA GLY A 93 2.48 13.00 -0.08
C GLY A 93 1.33 13.99 -0.22
N PHE A 94 0.12 13.46 -0.40
CA PHE A 94 -1.09 14.25 -0.56
C PHE A 94 -2.16 13.76 0.40
N ILE A 95 -2.98 14.68 0.87
CA ILE A 95 -4.27 14.36 1.50
C ILE A 95 -5.25 14.06 0.37
N ALA A 96 -6.09 13.04 0.54
CA ALA A 96 -7.15 12.70 -0.40
C ALA A 96 -8.40 12.20 0.32
N ASP A 97 -9.54 12.44 -0.31
CA ASP A 97 -10.83 11.89 0.11
C ASP A 97 -10.80 10.35 0.04
N LYS A 98 -11.27 9.69 1.10
CA LYS A 98 -11.27 8.23 1.29
C LYS A 98 -12.14 7.49 0.28
N SER A 99 -13.07 8.16 -0.38
CA SER A 99 -13.89 7.62 -1.47
C SER A 99 -13.15 7.48 -2.81
N ASN A 100 -11.94 8.04 -2.94
CA ASN A 100 -11.12 7.86 -4.14
C ASN A 100 -10.49 6.47 -4.22
N GLU A 101 -10.31 5.97 -5.44
CA GLU A 101 -9.64 4.69 -5.70
C GLU A 101 -8.16 4.87 -6.06
N TYR A 102 -7.26 4.37 -5.21
CA TYR A 102 -5.81 4.36 -5.43
C TYR A 102 -5.24 2.94 -5.33
N PHE A 103 -3.99 2.79 -5.76
CA PHE A 103 -3.28 1.51 -5.68
C PHE A 103 -2.98 1.12 -4.23
N VAL A 104 -2.83 -0.17 -4.02
CA VAL A 104 -2.58 -0.77 -2.70
C VAL A 104 -1.51 -1.83 -2.87
N ARG A 105 -0.44 -1.71 -2.08
CA ARG A 105 0.54 -2.76 -1.81
C ARG A 105 0.55 -2.98 -0.31
N ALA A 106 0.39 -4.23 0.12
CA ALA A 106 0.40 -4.56 1.54
C ALA A 106 1.83 -4.62 2.09
N VAL A 107 1.97 -4.33 3.38
CA VAL A 107 3.20 -4.55 4.14
C VAL A 107 2.90 -5.36 5.38
N LYS A 108 3.93 -5.95 5.96
CA LYS A 108 3.88 -6.60 7.26
C LYS A 108 5.11 -6.18 8.07
N VAL A 109 4.86 -5.68 9.28
CA VAL A 109 5.93 -5.43 10.26
C VAL A 109 6.37 -6.77 10.84
N HIS A 110 7.69 -6.92 10.98
CA HIS A 110 8.35 -8.07 11.60
C HIS A 110 8.88 -7.71 13.00
#